data_AF-A0A543GFN2-F1
#
_entry.id   AF-A0A543GFN2-F1
#
_cell.length_a   1.000
_cell.length_b   1.000
_cell.length_c   1.000
_cell.angle_alpha   90.00
_cell.angle_beta   90.00
_cell.angle_gamma   90.00
#
_symmetry.space_group_name_H-M   'P 1'
#
loop_
_entity.id
_entity.type
_entity.pdbx_description
1 polymer ?
#
loop_
_entity_poly.entity_id
_entity_poly.type
_entity_poly.pdbx_seq_one_letter_code
_entity_poly.pdbx_strand_id
1 'polypeptide(L)'
;MCLFLILLLLGPRSVIVIWWLIQPMRWEASFGSFIVPFLGFLILPWTTLMYVIVAPGGLVGGLDLLWMGIAVLADIASYAGGGVYGGRRRRTSTA
;
A
#
# COMPACT_ATOMS: atom_id res chain seq x y z
N MET A 1 -4.31 1.56 -18.85
CA MET A 1 -3.59 0.58 -18.00
C MET A 1 -2.54 1.22 -17.08
N CYS A 2 -1.73 2.20 -17.51
CA CYS A 2 -0.71 2.80 -16.63
C CYS A 2 -1.27 3.80 -15.60
N LEU A 3 -2.25 4.64 -15.96
CA LEU A 3 -2.85 5.63 -15.05
C LEU A 3 -3.47 4.99 -13.81
N PHE A 4 -4.19 3.88 -13.98
CA PHE A 4 -4.78 3.13 -12.87
C PHE A 4 -3.71 2.54 -11.94
N LEU A 5 -2.63 1.99 -12.50
CA LEU A 5 -1.50 1.46 -11.72
C LEU A 5 -0.71 2.57 -11.02
N ILE A 6 -0.53 3.74 -11.65
CA ILE A 6 0.12 4.91 -11.01
C ILE A 6 -0.75 5.42 -9.87
N LEU A 7 -2.06 5.51 -10.04
CA LEU A 7 -2.98 5.88 -8.96
C LEU A 7 -2.95 4.84 -7.83
N LEU A 8 -2.85 3.55 -8.16
CA LEU A 8 -2.82 2.47 -7.18
C LEU A 8 -1.46 2.31 -6.46
N LEU A 9 -0.33 2.69 -7.07
CA LEU A 9 1.01 2.63 -6.46
C LEU A 9 1.40 3.94 -5.75
N LEU A 10 1.15 5.08 -6.40
CA LEU A 10 1.53 6.39 -5.90
C LEU A 10 0.49 6.94 -4.92
N GLY A 11 -0.79 6.58 -5.12
CA GLY A 11 -1.91 6.90 -4.24
C GLY A 11 -1.70 6.45 -2.79
N PRO A 12 -1.56 5.15 -2.47
CA PRO A 12 -1.49 4.70 -1.09
C PRO A 12 -0.25 5.24 -0.36
N ARG A 13 0.91 5.33 -1.03
CA ARG A 13 2.12 5.92 -0.43
C ARG A 13 1.95 7.41 -0.10
N SER A 14 1.37 8.20 -0.99
CA SER A 14 1.12 9.63 -0.75
C SER A 14 0.03 9.84 0.31
N VAL A 15 -1.03 9.04 0.28
CA VAL A 15 -2.12 9.08 1.27
C VAL A 15 -1.62 8.75 2.67
N ILE A 16 -0.73 7.77 2.84
CA ILE A 16 -0.12 7.46 4.14
C ILE A 16 0.59 8.68 4.71
N VAL A 17 1.45 9.33 3.93
CA VAL A 17 2.24 10.49 4.40
C VAL A 17 1.32 11.68 4.72
N ILE A 18 0.36 11.98 3.84
CA ILE A 18 -0.59 13.09 4.03
C ILE A 18 -1.47 12.82 5.25
N TRP A 19 -2.02 11.63 5.40
CA TRP A 19 -2.93 11.31 6.49
C TRP A 19 -2.20 11.23 7.84
N TRP A 20 -0.96 10.73 7.85
CA TRP A 20 -0.11 10.74 9.04
C TRP A 20 0.17 12.18 9.52
N LEU A 21 0.43 13.12 8.61
CA LEU A 21 0.59 14.55 8.93
C LEU A 21 -0.69 15.21 9.44
N ILE A 22 -1.86 14.82 8.91
CA ILE A 22 -3.15 15.43 9.30
C ILE A 22 -3.65 14.90 10.65
N GLN A 23 -3.48 13.60 10.94
CA GLN A 23 -4.06 12.98 12.15
C GLN A 23 -3.09 12.03 12.89
N PRO A 24 -1.96 12.52 13.43
CA PRO A 24 -0.98 11.65 14.09
C PRO A 24 -1.58 10.87 15.27
N MET A 25 -2.55 11.43 15.99
CA MET A 25 -3.20 10.80 17.14
C MET A 25 -3.98 9.51 16.78
N ARG A 26 -4.52 9.42 15.55
CA ARG A 26 -5.22 8.21 15.08
C ARG A 26 -4.23 7.09 14.74
N TRP A 27 -3.05 7.44 14.27
CA TRP A 27 -1.97 6.50 13.99
C TRP A 27 -1.35 5.98 15.29
N GLU A 28 -1.16 6.85 16.28
CA GLU A 28 -0.76 6.45 17.64
C GLU A 28 -1.78 5.51 18.28
N ALA A 29 -3.08 5.80 18.16
CA ALA A 29 -4.12 4.90 18.68
C ALA A 29 -4.19 3.54 17.96
N SER A 30 -3.74 3.46 16.70
CA SER A 30 -3.81 2.23 15.89
C SER A 30 -2.55 1.36 16.01
N PHE A 31 -1.36 1.96 16.15
CA PHE A 31 -0.09 1.25 16.14
C PHE A 31 0.78 1.46 17.39
N GLY A 32 0.52 2.50 18.19
CA GLY A 32 1.28 2.85 19.38
C GLY A 32 2.75 3.23 19.16
N SER A 33 3.23 3.24 17.90
CA SER A 33 4.61 3.57 17.57
C SER A 33 4.76 4.00 16.11
N PHE A 34 5.67 4.94 15.86
CA PHE A 34 6.04 5.43 14.53
C PHE A 34 6.73 4.37 13.64
N ILE A 35 7.38 3.35 14.23
CA ILE A 35 8.13 2.34 13.45
C ILE A 35 7.19 1.50 12.58
N VAL A 36 6.02 1.13 13.09
CA VAL A 36 5.08 0.24 12.40
C VAL A 36 4.53 0.86 11.10
N PRO A 37 4.01 2.10 11.08
CA PRO A 37 3.55 2.71 9.85
C PRO A 37 4.69 3.00 8.86
N PHE A 38 5.91 3.25 9.34
CA PHE A 38 7.08 3.40 8.48
C PHE A 38 7.46 2.08 7.79
N LEU A 39 7.39 0.96 8.52
CA LEU A 39 7.64 -0.37 7.99
C LEU A 39 6.54 -0.80 7.00
N GLY A 40 5.28 -0.47 7.32
CA GLY A 40 4.11 -0.67 6.47
C GLY A 40 4.19 0.10 5.15
N PHE A 41 4.66 1.35 5.19
CA PHE A 41 4.92 2.15 3.98
C PHE A 41 5.93 1.50 3.01
N LEU A 42 6.94 0.80 3.55
CA LEU A 42 8.01 0.20 2.75
C LEU A 42 7.63 -1.18 2.18
N ILE A 43 6.93 -2.00 2.98
CA ILE A 43 6.68 -3.41 2.65
C ILE A 43 5.25 -3.65 2.15
N LEU A 44 4.23 -3.04 2.75
CA LEU A 44 2.82 -3.32 2.43
C LEU A 44 1.94 -2.05 2.59
N PRO A 45 2.06 -1.07 1.67
CA PRO A 45 1.34 0.20 1.79
C PRO A 45 -0.18 0.04 1.78
N TRP A 46 -0.74 -0.92 1.04
CA TRP A 46 -2.20 -1.11 1.00
C TRP A 46 -2.76 -1.70 2.27
N THR A 47 -2.11 -2.74 2.81
CA THR A 47 -2.56 -3.35 4.09
C THR A 47 -2.49 -2.37 5.24
N THR A 48 -1.47 -1.52 5.29
CA THR A 48 -1.30 -0.52 6.36
C THR A 48 -2.46 0.48 6.35
N LEU A 49 -2.88 0.91 5.16
CA LEU A 49 -3.99 1.85 4.99
C LEU A 49 -5.32 1.22 5.46
N MET A 50 -5.59 -0.03 5.04
CA MET A 50 -6.76 -0.77 5.51
C MET A 50 -6.71 -1.05 7.01
N TYR A 51 -5.54 -1.33 7.55
CA TYR A 51 -5.35 -1.56 8.97
C TYR A 51 -5.69 -0.31 9.79
N VAL A 52 -5.23 0.89 9.40
CA VAL A 52 -5.58 2.15 10.09
C VAL A 52 -7.08 2.47 10.03
N ILE A 53 -7.75 2.05 8.96
CA ILE A 53 -9.20 2.24 8.82
C ILE A 53 -9.97 1.32 9.79
N VAL A 54 -9.54 0.06 9.91
CA VAL A 54 -10.23 -0.98 10.68
C VAL A 54 -9.84 -0.99 12.17
N ALA A 55 -8.58 -0.70 12.50
CA ALA A 55 -8.04 -0.76 13.86
C ALA A 55 -8.87 -0.02 14.92
N PRO A 56 -9.33 1.24 14.70
CA PRO A 56 -10.16 1.93 15.69
C PRO A 56 -11.60 1.42 15.79
N GLY A 57 -12.08 0.62 14.84
CA GLY A 57 -13.41 -0.01 14.85
C GLY A 57 -13.43 -1.45 15.42
N GLY A 58 -12.24 -2.04 15.62
CA GLY A 58 -12.06 -3.45 16.00
C GLY A 58 -12.23 -4.39 14.81
N LEU A 59 -11.32 -5.36 14.66
CA LEU A 59 -11.45 -6.47 13.69
C LEU A 59 -12.53 -7.47 14.15
N VAL A 60 -13.77 -7.02 14.30
CA VAL A 60 -14.85 -7.82 14.89
C VAL A 60 -15.68 -8.54 13.81
N GLY A 61 -15.58 -8.14 12.54
CA GLY A 61 -16.32 -8.74 11.43
C GLY A 61 -15.47 -9.67 10.55
N GLY A 62 -16.06 -10.78 10.09
CA GLY A 62 -15.43 -11.64 9.07
C GLY A 62 -15.12 -10.92 7.74
N LEU A 63 -15.77 -9.77 7.49
CA LEU A 63 -15.49 -8.90 6.35
C LEU A 63 -14.17 -8.14 6.49
N ASP A 64 -13.71 -7.83 7.70
CA ASP A 64 -12.43 -7.16 7.94
C ASP A 64 -11.25 -8.04 7.50
N LEU A 65 -11.36 -9.35 7.74
CA LEU A 65 -10.40 -10.36 7.27
C LEU A 65 -10.39 -10.49 5.75
N LEU A 66 -11.57 -10.44 5.11
CA LEU A 66 -11.66 -10.43 3.65
C LEU A 66 -10.99 -9.18 3.06
N TRP A 67 -11.22 -8.01 3.66
CA TRP A 67 -10.59 -6.75 3.25
C TRP A 67 -9.07 -6.78 3.44
N MET A 68 -8.57 -7.33 4.56
CA MET A 68 -7.12 -7.54 4.75
C MET A 68 -6.54 -8.47 3.69
N GLY A 69 -7.23 -9.56 3.33
CA GLY A 69 -6.79 -10.47 2.26
C GLY A 69 -6.68 -9.78 0.89
N ILE A 70 -7.64 -8.92 0.54
CA ILE A 70 -7.62 -8.13 -0.69
C ILE A 70 -6.47 -7.12 -0.66
N ALA A 71 -6.23 -6.46 0.47
CA ALA A 71 -5.13 -5.50 0.62
C ALA A 71 -3.76 -6.17 0.44
N VAL A 72 -3.56 -7.37 1.00
CA VAL A 72 -2.34 -8.17 0.79
C VAL A 72 -2.17 -8.54 -0.68
N LEU A 73 -3.24 -8.98 -1.34
CA LEU A 73 -3.24 -9.27 -2.78
C LEU A 73 -2.88 -8.03 -3.62
N ALA A 74 -3.39 -6.86 -3.26
CA ALA A 74 -3.07 -5.60 -3.92
C ALA A 74 -1.59 -5.21 -3.75
N ASP A 75 -1.01 -5.44 -2.57
CA ASP A 75 0.42 -5.25 -2.34
C ASP A 75 1.26 -6.19 -3.22
N ILE A 76 0.93 -7.49 -3.29
CA ILE A 76 1.60 -8.45 -4.18
C ILE A 76 1.47 -8.05 -5.66
N ALA A 77 0.28 -7.65 -6.09
CA ALA A 77 0.03 -7.17 -7.44
C ALA A 77 0.86 -5.90 -7.77
N SER A 78 1.08 -5.03 -6.78
CA SER A 78 1.90 -3.84 -6.92
C SER A 78 3.38 -4.18 -7.13
N TYR A 79 3.90 -5.20 -6.44
CA TYR A 79 5.24 -5.74 -6.67
C TYR A 79 5.36 -6.42 -8.04
N ALA A 80 4.36 -7.19 -8.46
CA ALA A 80 4.33 -7.84 -9.78
C ALA A 80 4.28 -6.82 -10.93
N GLY A 81 3.56 -5.70 -10.75
CA GLY A 81 3.47 -4.62 -11.74
C GLY A 81 4.76 -3.84 -11.96
N GLY A 82 5.66 -3.77 -10.97
CA GLY A 82 6.98 -3.14 -11.08
C GLY A 82 7.99 -3.93 -11.92
N GLY A 83 7.85 -5.26 -11.96
CA GLY A 83 8.76 -6.15 -12.70
C GLY A 83 8.56 -6.15 -14.23
N VAL A 84 7.40 -5.70 -14.72
CA VAL A 84 7.06 -5.75 -16.16
C VAL A 84 7.77 -4.66 -16.97
N TYR A 85 8.28 -3.60 -16.33
CA TYR A 85 9.04 -2.54 -17.01
C TYR A 85 10.53 -2.89 -17.26
N GLY A 86 11.01 -4.04 -16.80
CA GLY A 86 12.42 -4.46 -16.98
C GLY A 86 12.73 -5.26 -18.25
N GLY A 87 11.76 -5.44 -19.16
CA GLY A 87 11.79 -6.59 -20.08
C GLY A 87 12.05 -6.37 -21.57
N ARG A 88 12.15 -5.14 -22.12
CA ARG A 88 12.41 -4.96 -23.58
C ARG A 88 13.27 -3.75 -23.91
N ARG A 89 14.52 -3.78 -23.44
CA ARG A 89 15.63 -3.15 -24.16
C ARG A 89 16.45 -4.25 -24.84
N ARG A 90 15.81 -5.01 -25.74
CA ARG A 90 16.58 -5.69 -26.77
C ARG A 90 17.12 -4.61 -27.69
N ARG A 91 18.39 -4.26 -27.47
CA ARG A 91 19.34 -3.76 -28.46
C ARG A 91 19.13 -4.58 -29.77
N THR A 92 19.33 -4.12 -30.99
CA THR A 92 20.28 -3.13 -31.50
C THR A 92 19.91 -2.88 -32.97
N SER A 93 20.24 -1.69 -33.45
CA SER A 93 20.46 -1.36 -34.86
C SER A 93 21.17 -2.50 -35.63
N THR A 94 20.63 -2.87 -36.79
CA THR A 94 21.40 -3.40 -37.94
C THR A 94 20.81 -2.75 -39.18
N ALA A 95 21.53 -1.72 -39.64
CA ALA A 95 21.46 -1.19 -41.00
C ALA A 95 22.38 -2.02 -41.91
#